data_AF-A0A3C1K5B1-F1
#
_entry.id   AF-A0A3C1K5B1-F1
#
_cell.length_a   1.000
_cell.length_b   1.000
_cell.length_c   1.000
_cell.angle_alpha   90.00
_cell.angle_beta   90.00
_cell.angle_gamma   90.00
#
_symmetry.space_group_name_H-M   'P 1'
#
loop_
_entity.id
_entity.type
_entity.pdbx_description
1 polymer ?
#
loop_
_entity_poly.entity_id
_entity_poly.type
_entity_poly.pdbx_seq_one_letter_code
_entity_poly.pdbx_strand_id
1 'polypeptide(L)'
;MICDDYFKAYIKVEFFDTAISFQTLHHFQPDKKLDLFIKLYSALKASGQYIEVDYLACCDEEEEILFYACEKKRKAENIADDIFVHFDTPLTAEH
;
A
#
# COMPACT_ATOMS: atom_id res chain seq x y z
N MET A 1 12.63 -6.19 -15.45
CA MET A 1 12.49 -5.47 -14.17
C MET A 1 12.26 -4.02 -14.51
N ILE A 2 11.20 -3.42 -13.96
CA ILE A 2 10.93 -1.98 -14.04
C ILE A 2 11.35 -1.39 -12.70
N CYS A 3 12.17 -0.36 -12.69
CA CYS A 3 12.55 0.39 -11.49
C CYS A 3 11.76 1.70 -11.50
N ASP A 4 10.62 1.71 -10.81
CA ASP A 4 9.68 2.83 -10.83
C ASP A 4 8.84 2.84 -9.54
N ASP A 5 8.13 3.93 -9.32
CA ASP A 5 7.21 4.17 -8.22
C ASP A 5 5.84 3.59 -8.57
N TYR A 6 5.26 2.72 -7.72
CA TYR A 6 3.95 2.11 -7.97
C TYR A 6 2.85 3.11 -8.32
N PHE A 7 2.90 4.32 -7.76
CA PHE A 7 1.89 5.35 -7.98
C PHE A 7 2.09 6.07 -9.31
N LYS A 8 3.32 6.11 -9.85
CA LYS A 8 3.66 6.85 -11.09
C LYS A 8 3.85 5.94 -12.30
N ALA A 9 4.26 4.70 -12.09
CA ALA A 9 4.56 3.75 -13.14
C ALA A 9 3.38 3.54 -14.08
N TYR A 10 3.61 3.52 -15.39
CA TYR A 10 2.57 3.13 -16.32
C TYR A 10 2.35 1.61 -16.24
N ILE A 11 1.12 1.21 -15.91
CA ILE A 11 0.69 -0.19 -15.90
C ILE A 11 -0.39 -0.34 -16.96
N LYS A 12 -0.20 -1.30 -17.87
CA LYS A 12 -1.12 -1.52 -18.98
C LYS A 12 -2.44 -2.11 -18.47
N VAL A 13 -3.55 -1.55 -18.94
CA VAL A 13 -4.93 -1.96 -18.63
C VAL A 13 -5.26 -3.30 -19.30
N GLU A 14 -6.02 -4.16 -18.60
CA GLU A 14 -6.49 -5.48 -19.04
C GLU A 14 -5.39 -6.37 -19.66
N PHE A 15 -4.19 -6.32 -19.09
CA PHE A 15 -3.02 -6.99 -19.66
C PHE A 15 -2.57 -8.21 -18.88
N PHE A 16 -2.69 -8.17 -17.56
CA PHE A 16 -2.11 -9.19 -16.69
C PHE A 16 -3.17 -10.24 -16.31
N ASP A 17 -2.78 -11.51 -16.33
CA ASP A 17 -3.58 -12.62 -15.80
C ASP A 17 -3.47 -12.69 -14.26
N THR A 18 -2.37 -12.20 -13.69
CA THR A 18 -2.15 -12.18 -12.25
C THR A 18 -1.29 -10.99 -11.84
N ALA A 19 -1.63 -10.38 -10.71
CA ALA A 19 -0.81 -9.40 -10.01
C ALA A 19 -0.54 -9.89 -8.59
N ILE A 20 0.67 -9.69 -8.09
CA ILE A 20 1.09 -10.14 -6.76
C ILE A 20 1.80 -9.00 -6.06
N SER A 21 1.37 -8.67 -4.85
CA SER A 21 2.10 -7.83 -3.91
C SER A 21 2.55 -8.71 -2.73
N PHE A 22 3.79 -8.51 -2.28
CA PHE A 22 4.36 -9.31 -1.19
C PHE A 22 5.12 -8.39 -0.23
N GLN A 23 4.64 -8.32 1.01
CA GLN A 23 5.19 -7.56 2.14
C GLN A 23 5.57 -6.13 1.76
N THR A 24 4.64 -5.37 1.17
CA THR A 24 4.99 -4.08 0.57
C THR A 24 3.96 -2.96 0.73
N LEU A 25 2.69 -3.23 1.02
CA LEU A 25 1.64 -2.20 1.01
C LEU A 25 1.30 -1.68 2.41
N HIS A 26 1.62 -2.41 3.48
CA HIS A 26 1.39 -2.05 4.89
C HIS A 26 2.10 -0.77 5.38
N HIS A 27 2.80 -0.03 4.52
CA HIS A 27 3.38 1.29 4.84
C HIS A 27 2.52 2.46 4.36
N PHE A 28 1.44 2.19 3.62
CA PHE A 28 0.64 3.21 2.95
C PHE A 28 -0.67 3.49 3.68
N GLN A 29 -1.05 4.78 3.66
CA GLN A 29 -2.36 5.27 4.10
C GLN A 29 -3.50 4.60 3.32
N PRO A 30 -4.71 4.48 3.90
CA PRO A 30 -5.88 3.91 3.23
C PRO A 30 -6.14 4.46 1.82
N ASP A 31 -6.13 5.79 1.65
CA ASP A 31 -6.39 6.44 0.35
C ASP A 31 -5.35 6.05 -0.71
N LYS A 32 -4.07 5.94 -0.32
CA LYS A 32 -2.99 5.49 -1.22
C LYS A 32 -3.17 4.03 -1.61
N LYS A 33 -3.56 3.16 -0.67
CA LYS A 33 -3.87 1.76 -0.97
C LYS A 33 -5.04 1.64 -1.95
N LEU A 34 -6.11 2.43 -1.75
CA LEU A 34 -7.26 2.46 -2.64
C LEU A 34 -6.87 2.85 -4.07
N ASP A 35 -6.08 3.91 -4.25
CA ASP A 35 -5.56 4.32 -5.57
C ASP A 35 -4.79 3.18 -6.25
N LEU A 36 -3.98 2.45 -5.48
CA LEU A 36 -3.20 1.34 -6.00
C LEU A 36 -4.08 0.14 -6.36
N PHE A 37 -5.09 -0.18 -5.55
CA PHE A 37 -6.04 -1.25 -5.85
C PHE A 37 -6.87 -0.96 -7.10
N ILE A 38 -7.30 0.29 -7.31
CA ILE A 38 -7.97 0.71 -8.55
C ILE A 38 -7.05 0.50 -9.76
N LYS A 39 -5.77 0.86 -9.62
CA LYS A 39 -4.76 0.68 -10.67
C LYS A 39 -4.50 -0.79 -10.97
N LEU A 40 -4.37 -1.64 -9.95
CA LEU A 40 -4.18 -3.09 -10.07
C LEU A 40 -5.40 -3.76 -10.70
N TYR A 41 -6.61 -3.40 -10.26
CA TYR A 41 -7.85 -3.88 -10.82
C TYR A 41 -7.94 -3.58 -12.31
N SER A 42 -7.61 -2.35 -12.71
CA SER A 42 -7.60 -1.94 -14.13
C SER A 42 -6.55 -2.70 -14.94
N ALA A 43 -5.42 -3.07 -14.33
CA ALA A 43 -4.34 -3.78 -14.99
C ALA A 43 -4.66 -5.25 -15.27
N LEU A 44 -5.54 -5.85 -14.46
CA LEU A 44 -5.94 -7.24 -14.60
C LEU A 44 -6.94 -7.40 -15.73
N LYS A 45 -6.84 -8.52 -16.45
CA LYS A 45 -7.91 -8.98 -17.34
C LYS A 45 -9.18 -9.26 -16.52
N ALA A 46 -10.34 -9.33 -17.18
CA ALA A 46 -11.60 -9.68 -16.52
C ALA A 46 -11.55 -11.02 -15.74
N SER A 47 -10.74 -11.99 -16.18
CA SER A 47 -10.50 -13.27 -15.49
C SER A 47 -9.23 -13.29 -14.63
N GLY A 48 -8.59 -12.14 -14.45
CA GLY A 48 -7.33 -12.02 -13.74
C GLY A 48 -7.48 -12.15 -12.23
N GLN A 49 -6.38 -12.45 -11.55
CA GLN A 49 -6.34 -12.63 -10.10
C GLN A 49 -5.35 -11.65 -9.46
N TYR A 50 -5.71 -11.15 -8.28
CA TYR A 50 -4.79 -10.43 -7.41
C TYR A 50 -4.49 -11.27 -6.17
N ILE A 51 -3.22 -11.35 -5.81
CA ILE A 51 -2.75 -12.00 -4.58
C ILE A 51 -2.03 -10.95 -3.75
N GLU A 52 -2.57 -10.67 -2.58
CA GLU A 52 -1.94 -9.83 -1.57
C GLU A 52 -1.38 -10.70 -0.45
N VAL A 53 -0.11 -10.50 -0.15
CA VAL A 53 0.53 -11.13 1.00
C VAL A 53 1.15 -10.00 1.80
N ASP A 54 0.50 -9.62 2.90
CA ASP A 54 0.94 -8.49 3.68
C ASP A 54 0.68 -8.64 5.19
N TYR A 55 1.21 -7.70 5.97
CA TYR A 55 0.87 -7.58 7.38
C TYR A 55 -0.47 -6.87 7.57
N LEU A 56 -1.26 -7.40 8.50
CA LEU A 56 -2.51 -6.81 8.96
C LEU A 56 -2.39 -6.50 10.45
N ALA A 57 -2.97 -5.38 10.88
CA ALA A 57 -3.12 -5.07 12.28
C ALA A 57 -4.13 -6.06 12.89
N CYS A 58 -3.86 -6.51 14.11
CA CYS A 58 -4.72 -7.42 14.84
C CYS A 58 -6.00 -6.75 15.36
N CYS A 59 -5.99 -5.43 15.54
CA CYS A 59 -7.11 -4.62 15.99
C CYS A 59 -6.89 -3.13 15.69
N ASP A 60 -7.96 -2.35 15.80
CA ASP A 60 -7.92 -0.89 15.61
C ASP A 60 -6.92 -0.20 16.55
N GLU A 61 -6.73 -0.72 17.77
CA GLU A 61 -5.76 -0.17 18.73
C GLU A 61 -4.32 -0.29 18.23
N GLU A 62 -3.95 -1.42 17.62
CA GLU A 62 -2.62 -1.58 17.01
C GLU A 62 -2.44 -0.63 15.83
N GLU A 63 -3.46 -0.51 14.97
CA GLU A 63 -3.45 0.42 13.85
C GLU A 63 -3.23 1.86 14.33
N GLU A 64 -4.04 2.34 15.27
CA GLU A 64 -3.92 3.70 15.84
C GLU A 64 -2.53 3.97 16.43
N ILE A 65 -1.99 3.02 17.22
CA ILE A 65 -0.66 3.14 17.84
C ILE A 65 0.43 3.26 16.77
N LEU A 66 0.40 2.43 15.73
CA LEU A 66 1.42 2.39 14.69
C LEU A 66 1.37 3.63 13.79
N PHE A 67 0.18 4.06 13.38
CA PHE A 67 0.00 5.30 12.62
C PHE A 67 0.45 6.53 13.43
N TYR A 68 0.06 6.62 14.71
CA TYR A 68 0.51 7.69 15.60
C TYR A 68 2.03 7.69 15.79
N ALA A 69 2.65 6.52 15.98
CA ALA A 69 4.08 6.40 16.13
C ALA A 69 4.83 6.85 14.86
N CYS A 70 4.33 6.48 13.69
CA CYS A 70 4.87 6.91 12.39
C CYS A 70 4.80 8.44 12.27
N GLU A 71 3.62 9.03 12.48
CA GLU A 71 3.42 10.48 12.39
C GLU A 71 4.33 11.26 13.36
N LYS A 72 4.42 10.80 14.62
CA LYS A 72 5.30 11.41 15.63
C LYS A 72 6.77 11.40 15.21
N LYS A 73 7.25 10.28 14.64
CA LYS A 73 8.63 10.17 14.14
C LYS A 73 8.86 11.09 12.95
N ARG A 74 7.94 11.15 12.00
CA ARG A 74 8.01 12.08 10.85
C ARG A 74 8.14 13.52 11.31
N LYS A 75 7.32 13.95 12.28
CA LYS A 75 7.37 15.29 12.86
C LYS A 75 8.70 15.59 13.55
N ALA A 76 9.23 14.65 14.32
CA ALA A 76 10.52 14.83 15.01
C ALA A 76 11.69 15.03 14.03
N GLU A 77 11.65 14.34 12.89
CA GLU A 77 12.70 14.39 11.86
C GLU A 77 12.41 15.40 10.73
N ASN A 78 11.32 16.17 10.82
CA ASN A 78 10.88 17.13 9.80
C ASN A 78 10.68 16.50 8.40
N ILE A 79 10.13 15.28 8.34
CA ILE A 79 9.84 14.57 7.08
C ILE A 79 8.51 15.07 6.51
N ALA A 80 8.53 15.66 5.31
CA ALA A 80 7.34 16.14 4.60
C ALA A 80 6.41 14.99 4.19
N ASP A 81 5.08 15.21 4.20
CA ASP A 81 4.04 14.18 4.02
C ASP A 81 4.13 13.41 2.68
N ASP A 82 4.68 14.03 1.64
CA ASP A 82 4.86 13.44 0.31
C ASP A 82 6.08 12.52 0.20
N ILE A 83 6.93 12.47 1.23
CA ILE A 83 8.10 11.60 1.30
C ILE A 83 7.73 10.22 1.85
N PHE A 84 8.04 9.18 1.08
CA PHE A 84 7.89 7.79 1.51
C PHE A 84 8.84 7.46 2.65
N VAL A 85 8.34 6.70 3.63
CA VAL A 85 9.12 6.12 4.72
C VAL A 85 8.83 4.63 4.80
N HIS A 86 9.82 3.85 5.21
CA HIS A 86 9.64 2.44 5.53
C HIS A 86 9.31 2.34 7.01
N PHE A 87 8.01 2.31 7.33
CA PHE A 87 7.49 2.15 8.67
C PHE A 87 6.18 1.37 8.58
N ASP A 88 6.01 0.38 9.44
CA ASP A 88 4.84 -0.50 9.37
C ASP A 88 3.63 0.23 9.96
N THR A 89 2.63 0.44 9.12
CA THR A 89 1.31 0.99 9.44
C THR A 89 0.23 0.09 8.82
N PRO A 90 0.19 -1.20 9.19
CA PRO A 90 -0.77 -2.15 8.63
C PRO A 90 -2.19 -1.72 9.00
N LEU A 91 -3.14 -2.06 8.14
CA LEU A 91 -4.57 -1.88 8.42
C LEU A 91 -5.15 -3.16 9.02
N THR A 92 -6.26 -3.04 9.72
CA THR A 92 -7.10 -4.18 10.09
C THR A 92 -7.67 -4.88 8.85
N ALA A 93 -8.16 -6.11 9.02
CA ALA A 93 -8.71 -6.90 7.91
C ALA A 93 -10.07 -6.37 7.41
N GLU A 94 -10.78 -5.63 8.25
CA GLU A 94 -12.12 -5.09 8.00
C GLU A 94 -12.14 -3.80 7.15
N HIS A 95 -11.00 -3.13 7.00
CA HIS A 95 -10.84 -1.92 6.18
C HIS A 95 -11.10 -2.16 4.69
#